data_AF-A0A4S0NNG2-F1
#
_entry.id   AF-A0A4S0NNG2-F1
#
_cell.length_a   1.000
_cell.length_b   1.000
_cell.length_c   1.000
_cell.angle_alpha   90.00
_cell.angle_beta   90.00
_cell.angle_gamma   90.00
#
_symmetry.space_group_name_H-M   'P 1'
#
loop_
_entity.id
_entity.type
_entity.pdbx_description
1 polymer ?
#
loop_
_entity_poly.entity_id
_entity_poly.type
_entity_poly.pdbx_seq_one_letter_code
_entity_poly.pdbx_strand_id
1 'polypeptide(L)' 'MYRYVVEIMSGGECTSVAYATTTSPQAAAEWITGRDVQDQQQESEWVRVTDRSNRVVYKFAFKF' A
#
# COMPACT_ATOMS: atom_id res chain seq x y z
N MET A 1 -2.41 5.93 -15.92
CA MET A 1 -3.10 5.22 -14.83
C MET A 1 -2.50 3.84 -14.73
N TYR A 2 -1.91 3.49 -13.60
CA TYR A 2 -1.25 2.21 -13.34
C TYR A 2 -2.13 1.37 -12.42
N ARG A 3 -2.08 0.04 -12.58
CA ARG A 3 -2.79 -0.90 -11.70
C ARG A 3 -1.86 -1.34 -10.58
N TYR A 4 -2.23 -0.96 -9.36
CA TYR A 4 -1.54 -1.32 -8.15
C TYR A 4 -2.33 -2.39 -7.41
N VAL A 5 -1.61 -3.37 -6.87
CA VAL A 5 -2.14 -4.29 -5.87
C VAL A 5 -1.78 -3.70 -4.50
N VAL A 6 -2.77 -3.44 -3.69
CA VAL A 6 -2.62 -2.86 -2.36
C VAL A 6 -2.95 -3.97 -1.36
N GLU A 7 -1.98 -4.36 -0.55
CA GLU A 7 -2.12 -5.41 0.46
C GLU A 7 -1.92 -4.77 1.84
N ILE A 8 -2.90 -4.91 2.71
CA ILE A 8 -2.81 -4.45 4.10
C ILE A 8 -2.14 -5.57 4.88
N MET A 9 -1.04 -5.24 5.53
CA MET A 9 -0.18 -6.14 6.27
C MET A 9 -0.28 -5.81 7.76
N SER A 10 -0.56 -6.81 8.58
CA SER A 10 -0.43 -6.72 10.03
C SER A 10 0.77 -7.60 10.43
N GLY A 11 1.91 -6.96 10.68
CA GLY A 11 3.19 -7.61 10.90
C GLY A 11 3.67 -8.31 9.62
N GLY A 12 3.70 -9.65 9.65
CA GLY A 12 4.10 -10.49 8.53
C GLY A 12 2.93 -11.03 7.70
N GLU A 13 1.69 -10.82 8.13
CA GLU A 13 0.51 -11.44 7.53
C GLU A 13 -0.30 -10.42 6.72
N CYS A 14 -0.77 -10.85 5.56
CA CYS A 14 -1.67 -10.05 4.73
C CYS A 14 -3.10 -10.21 5.24
N THR A 15 -3.66 -9.16 5.80
CA THR A 15 -5.03 -9.15 6.32
C THR A 15 -6.05 -8.76 5.27
N SER A 16 -5.65 -8.02 4.22
CA SER A 16 -6.55 -7.62 3.14
C SER A 16 -5.81 -7.37 1.83
N VAL A 17 -6.45 -7.65 0.70
CA VAL A 17 -5.94 -7.39 -0.64
C VAL A 17 -6.97 -6.60 -1.43
N ALA A 18 -6.53 -5.51 -2.05
CA ALA A 18 -7.31 -4.68 -2.92
C ALA A 18 -6.53 -4.29 -4.17
N TYR A 19 -7.25 -3.74 -5.16
CA TYR A 19 -6.68 -3.30 -6.42
C TYR A 19 -7.11 -1.87 -6.69
N ALA A 20 -6.14 -1.01 -6.94
CA ALA A 20 -6.38 0.40 -7.21
C ALA A 20 -5.76 0.80 -8.55
N THR A 21 -6.45 1.66 -9.29
CA THR A 21 -5.93 2.23 -10.54
C THR A 21 -5.69 3.72 -10.34
N THR A 22 -4.44 4.11 -10.10
CA THR A 22 -4.08 5.49 -9.74
C THR A 22 -2.87 5.96 -10.54
N THR A 23 -2.37 7.16 -10.26
CA THR A 23 -1.12 7.69 -10.83
C THR A 23 0.11 7.43 -9.96
N SER A 24 -0.07 7.06 -8.69
CA SER A 24 1.02 6.92 -7.71
C SER A 24 0.73 5.80 -6.70
N PRO A 25 1.75 5.04 -6.27
CA PRO A 25 1.57 3.96 -5.30
C PRO A 25 1.06 4.45 -3.94
N GLN A 26 1.49 5.64 -3.50
CA GLN A 26 0.99 6.25 -2.27
C GLN A 26 -0.51 6.57 -2.36
N ALA A 27 -0.93 7.24 -3.43
CA ALA A 27 -2.35 7.51 -3.68
C ALA A 27 -3.19 6.23 -3.78
N ALA A 28 -2.61 5.12 -4.25
CA ALA A 28 -3.28 3.82 -4.25
C ALA A 28 -3.50 3.28 -2.82
N ALA A 29 -2.48 3.37 -1.96
CA ALA A 29 -2.61 3.01 -0.56
C ALA A 29 -3.67 3.88 0.15
N GLU A 30 -3.57 5.21 0.03
CA GLU A 30 -4.49 6.16 0.67
C GLU A 30 -5.94 5.98 0.20
N TRP A 31 -6.15 5.70 -1.08
CA TRP A 31 -7.48 5.47 -1.64
C TRP A 31 -8.13 4.20 -1.09
N ILE A 32 -7.36 3.12 -0.97
CA ILE A 32 -7.88 1.83 -0.48
C ILE A 32 -8.10 1.86 1.03
N THR A 33 -7.18 2.45 1.77
CA THR A 33 -7.22 2.43 3.24
C THR A 33 -8.08 3.56 3.79
N GLY A 34 -8.32 4.62 3.00
CA GLY A 34 -8.96 5.85 3.43
C GLY A 34 -8.14 6.62 4.47
N ARG A 35 -6.85 6.29 4.62
CA ARG A 35 -5.94 6.87 5.62
C ARG A 35 -4.67 7.37 4.93
N ASP A 36 -4.12 8.44 5.46
CA ASP A 36 -2.81 8.96 5.04
C ASP A 36 -1.73 7.91 5.37
N VAL A 37 -0.78 7.72 4.46
CA VAL A 37 0.30 6.76 4.62
C VAL A 37 1.65 7.43 4.41
N GLN A 38 2.67 6.94 5.10
CA GLN A 38 4.05 7.44 5.05
C GLN A 38 5.05 6.32 4.75
N ASP A 39 6.30 6.64 4.47
CA ASP A 39 7.34 5.63 4.26
C ASP A 39 7.54 4.77 5.52
N GLN A 40 7.67 3.45 5.35
CA GLN A 40 7.64 2.49 6.44
C GLN A 40 8.90 2.61 7.33
N GLN A 41 8.76 3.17 8.53
CA GLN A 41 9.87 3.25 9.49
C GLN A 41 9.88 2.12 10.52
N GLN A 42 8.76 1.80 11.18
CA GLN A 42 8.66 0.74 12.21
C GLN A 42 7.20 0.67 12.70
N GLU A 43 6.32 -0.11 12.06
CA GLU A 43 4.93 -0.28 12.52
C GLU A 43 4.42 -1.71 12.38
N SER A 44 3.54 -2.08 13.31
CA SER A 44 2.79 -3.35 13.33
C SER A 44 1.76 -3.45 12.21
N GLU A 45 1.27 -2.32 11.68
CA GLU A 45 0.32 -2.28 10.58
C GLU A 45 0.88 -1.42 9.44
N TRP A 46 0.97 -1.98 8.25
CA TRP A 46 1.56 -1.33 7.09
C TRP A 46 0.88 -1.82 5.80
N VAL A 47 1.16 -1.17 4.70
CA VAL A 47 0.54 -1.41 3.40
C VAL A 47 1.62 -1.69 2.38
N ARG A 48 1.52 -2.83 1.71
CA ARG A 48 2.37 -3.20 0.58
C ARG A 48 1.65 -2.84 -0.72
N VAL A 49 2.25 -1.98 -1.52
CA VAL A 49 1.73 -1.61 -2.83
C VAL A 49 2.62 -2.19 -3.91
N THR A 50 2.12 -3.19 -4.64
CA THR A 50 2.83 -3.81 -5.75
C THR A 50 2.35 -3.21 -7.07
N ASP A 51 3.24 -2.50 -7.77
CA ASP A 51 3.01 -2.13 -9.16
C ASP A 51 3.30 -3.32 -10.08
N ARG A 52 2.26 -3.89 -10.68
CA ARG A 52 2.43 -5.02 -11.60
C ARG A 52 3.11 -4.63 -12.90
N SER A 53 3.07 -3.34 -13.28
CA SER A 53 3.61 -2.86 -14.55
C SER A 53 5.14 -2.84 -14.51
N ASN A 54 5.71 -2.25 -13.46
CA ASN A 54 7.15 -2.15 -13.27
C ASN A 54 7.71 -3.25 -12.35
N ARG A 55 6.85 -4.13 -11.80
CA ARG A 55 7.21 -5.16 -10.80
C ARG A 55 7.93 -4.57 -9.59
N VAL A 56 7.52 -3.38 -9.16
CA VAL A 56 8.08 -2.67 -8.01
C VAL A 56 7.13 -2.83 -6.82
N VAL A 57 7.70 -3.08 -5.64
CA VAL A 57 6.96 -3.17 -4.39
C VAL A 57 7.32 -1.96 -3.53
N TYR A 58 6.31 -1.18 -3.16
CA TYR A 58 6.38 -0.08 -2.23
C TYR A 58 5.80 -0.52 -0.88
N LYS A 59 6.33 0.03 0.21
CA LYS A 59 5.85 -0.26 1.55
C LYS A 59 5.57 1.06 2.26
N PHE A 60 4.37 1.19 2.79
CA PHE A 60 3.94 2.39 3.49
C PHE A 60 3.40 2.01 4.86
N ALA A 61 3.69 2.81 5.89
CA ALA A 61 3.07 2.69 7.20
C ALA A 61 1.90 3.69 7.32
N PHE A 62 0.97 3.43 8.25
CA PHE A 62 -0.13 4.36 8.49
C PHE A 62 0.37 5.58 9.23
N LYS A 63 -0.12 6.76 8.85
CA LYS A 63 0.15 7.96 9.61
C LYS A 63 -0.91 8.09 10.72
N PHE A 64 -0.45 8.22 11.96
CA PHE A 64 -1.30 8.58 13.11
C PHE A 64 -1.51 10.09 13.19
#